data_AF-A0A419E4B6-F1
#
_entry.id   AF-A0A419E4B6-F1
#
_cell.length_a   1.000
_cell.length_b   1.000
_cell.length_c   1.000
_cell.angle_alpha   90.00
_cell.angle_beta   90.00
_cell.angle_gamma   90.00
#
_symmetry.space_group_name_H-M   'P 1'
#
loop_
_entity.id
_entity.type
_entity.pdbx_description
1 polymer ?
#
loop_
_entity_poly.entity_id
_entity_poly.type
_entity_poly.pdbx_seq_one_letter_code
_entity_poly.pdbx_strand_id
1 'polypeptide(L)'
;MKKANKINPEEYDDGMLPEYDFRGKKGIRGKYYRDLQKGYTVRIHNEDGTVTIQHFGPIIRLEPDVAEYFPDSESVNNALRTLIALVPEKRIGETKAKYKVSKKSAKRVAAKK
;
A
#
# COMPACT_ATOMS: atom_id res chain seq x y z
N MET A 1 41.13 18.42 -36.78
CA MET A 1 41.41 17.61 -35.57
C MET A 1 40.70 18.27 -34.39
N LYS A 2 39.61 17.68 -33.87
CA LYS A 2 38.88 18.24 -32.71
C LYS A 2 39.68 17.93 -31.45
N LYS A 3 40.21 18.98 -30.79
CA LYS A 3 40.85 18.82 -29.47
C LYS A 3 39.77 18.45 -28.46
N ALA A 4 39.87 17.25 -27.89
CA ALA A 4 39.06 16.87 -26.74
C ALA A 4 39.57 17.68 -25.55
N ASN A 5 38.81 18.69 -25.13
CA ASN A 5 39.00 19.33 -23.83
C ASN A 5 38.71 18.27 -22.76
N LYS A 6 39.77 17.65 -22.25
CA LYS A 6 39.72 16.81 -21.05
C LYS A 6 39.69 17.76 -19.85
N ILE A 7 38.51 18.21 -19.47
CA ILE A 7 38.35 18.95 -18.22
C ILE A 7 38.28 17.89 -17.12
N ASN A 8 39.12 18.02 -16.09
CA ASN A 8 39.12 17.09 -14.97
C ASN A 8 37.75 17.15 -14.25
N PRO A 9 37.05 16.02 -14.05
CA PRO A 9 35.73 16.00 -13.38
C PRO A 9 35.75 16.52 -11.93
N GLU A 10 36.94 16.61 -11.34
CA GLU A 10 37.21 17.04 -9.96
C GLU A 10 37.26 18.57 -9.79
N GLU A 11 37.33 19.33 -10.90
CA GLU A 11 37.50 20.79 -10.88
C GLU A 11 36.18 21.57 -11.12
N TYR A 12 35.07 20.86 -11.38
CA TYR A 12 33.75 21.48 -11.54
C TYR A 12 32.97 21.41 -10.23
N ASP A 13 33.12 22.45 -9.41
CA ASP A 13 32.10 22.83 -8.43
C ASP A 13 30.92 23.43 -9.19
N ASP A 14 29.95 22.60 -9.55
CA ASP A 14 28.72 23.00 -10.22
C ASP A 14 27.69 23.63 -9.26
N GLY A 15 28.09 23.86 -7.99
CA GLY A 15 27.24 24.40 -6.94
C GLY A 15 26.15 23.43 -6.47
N MET A 16 26.18 22.16 -6.89
CA MET A 16 25.26 21.15 -6.38
C MET A 16 25.58 20.82 -4.93
N LEU A 17 24.54 20.82 -4.10
CA LEU A 17 24.63 20.33 -2.73
C LEU A 17 25.06 18.84 -2.74
N PRO A 18 25.94 18.40 -1.82
CA PRO A 18 26.44 17.02 -1.77
C PRO A 18 25.34 15.94 -1.73
N GLU A 19 24.17 16.26 -1.19
CA GLU A 19 22.99 15.39 -1.14
C GLU A 19 22.42 15.06 -2.53
N TYR A 20 22.61 15.95 -3.50
CA TYR A 20 22.16 15.83 -4.88
C TYR A 20 23.25 15.30 -5.82
N ASP A 21 24.45 14.98 -5.31
CA ASP A 21 25.45 14.28 -6.11
C ASP A 21 25.07 12.79 -6.25
N PHE A 22 24.66 12.41 -7.46
CA PHE A 22 24.32 11.04 -7.82
C PHE A 22 25.44 10.31 -8.57
N ARG A 23 26.62 10.93 -8.75
CA ARG A 23 27.78 10.29 -9.41
C ARG A 23 28.14 9.00 -8.67
N GLY A 24 28.33 7.92 -9.41
CA GLY A 24 28.62 6.59 -8.84
C GLY A 24 27.43 5.89 -8.14
N LYS A 25 26.26 6.54 -8.00
CA LYS A 25 25.05 5.94 -7.43
C LYS A 25 24.23 5.26 -8.54
N LYS A 26 23.82 4.01 -8.33
CA LYS A 26 22.94 3.28 -9.27
C LYS A 26 21.48 3.52 -8.89
N GLY A 27 20.73 4.21 -9.75
CA GLY A 27 19.28 4.38 -9.58
C GLY A 27 18.53 3.08 -9.82
N ILE A 28 17.56 2.76 -8.94
CA ILE A 28 16.64 1.61 -9.10
C ILE A 28 15.29 2.14 -9.57
N ARG A 29 14.89 1.79 -10.80
CA ARG A 29 13.57 2.14 -11.32
C ARG A 29 12.48 1.48 -10.47
N GLY A 30 11.51 2.27 -10.01
CA GLY A 30 10.36 1.79 -9.26
C GLY A 30 10.61 1.49 -7.77
N LYS A 31 11.76 1.89 -7.19
CA LYS A 31 12.09 1.63 -5.77
C LYS A 31 10.98 2.02 -4.78
N TYR A 32 10.33 3.16 -5.01
CA TYR A 32 9.31 3.73 -4.11
C TYR A 32 7.88 3.62 -4.66
N TYR A 33 7.65 2.87 -5.74
CA TYR A 33 6.33 2.78 -6.39
C TYR A 33 5.25 2.24 -5.44
N ARG A 34 5.55 1.20 -4.67
CA ARG A 34 4.58 0.59 -3.73
C ARG A 34 4.19 1.52 -2.60
N ASP A 35 5.10 2.36 -2.15
CA ASP A 35 4.83 3.31 -1.08
C ASP A 35 4.01 4.49 -1.59
N LEU A 36 4.25 4.94 -2.83
CA LEU A 36 3.42 5.95 -3.48
C LEU A 36 1.94 5.52 -3.57
N GLN A 37 1.68 4.22 -3.78
CA GLN A 37 0.31 3.70 -3.83
C GLN A 37 -0.45 3.84 -2.51
N LYS A 38 0.25 3.92 -1.37
CA LYS A 38 -0.38 4.09 -0.04
C LYS A 38 -0.87 5.52 0.19
N GLY A 39 -0.50 6.46 -0.68
CA GLY A 39 -0.68 7.87 -0.47
C GLY A 39 0.49 8.50 0.28
N TYR A 40 0.58 9.83 0.24
CA TYR A 40 1.65 10.58 0.86
C TYR A 40 1.17 11.98 1.25
N THR A 41 1.87 12.59 2.20
CA THR A 41 1.58 13.95 2.67
C THR A 41 2.71 14.87 2.24
N VAL A 42 2.36 15.97 1.57
CA VAL A 42 3.31 17.04 1.21
C VAL A 42 3.11 18.18 2.19
N ARG A 43 4.20 18.63 2.80
CA ARG A 43 4.23 19.81 3.67
C ARG A 43 4.94 20.91 2.90
N ILE A 44 4.22 21.96 2.58
CA ILE A 44 4.74 23.13 1.86
C ILE A 44 5.00 24.20 2.89
N HIS A 45 6.27 24.62 3.02
CA HIS A 45 6.66 25.75 3.83
C HIS A 45 6.59 27.00 2.95
N ASN A 46 5.70 27.92 3.32
CA ASN A 46 5.51 29.17 2.59
C ASN A 46 6.46 30.25 3.15
N GLU A 47 6.72 31.29 2.34
CA GLU A 47 7.60 32.41 2.71
C GLU A 47 7.06 33.23 3.89
N ASP A 48 5.75 33.21 4.11
CA ASP A 48 5.07 33.83 5.25
C ASP A 48 5.22 33.05 6.58
N GLY A 49 5.95 31.93 6.56
CA GLY A 49 6.18 31.06 7.71
C GLY A 49 5.05 30.05 7.97
N THR A 50 3.99 30.05 7.18
CA THR A 50 2.90 29.06 7.30
C THR A 50 3.28 27.71 6.68
N VAL A 51 2.63 26.64 7.13
CA VAL A 51 2.83 25.29 6.58
C VAL A 51 1.50 24.76 6.04
N THR A 52 1.42 24.62 4.72
CA THR A 52 0.28 23.97 4.06
C THR A 52 0.52 22.46 4.03
N ILE A 53 -0.42 21.69 4.57
CA ILE A 53 -0.37 20.23 4.55
C ILE A 53 -1.36 19.72 3.52
N GLN A 54 -0.86 19.09 2.46
CA GLN A 54 -1.69 18.47 1.44
C GLN A 54 -1.55 16.94 1.50
N HIS A 55 -2.70 16.27 1.62
CA HIS A 55 -2.77 14.81 1.63
C HIS A 55 -3.14 14.29 0.25
N PHE A 56 -2.30 13.44 -0.31
CA PHE A 56 -2.57 12.68 -1.53
C PHE A 56 -2.96 11.27 -1.11
N GLY A 57 -4.22 10.91 -1.35
CA GLY A 57 -4.79 9.63 -0.96
C GLY A 57 -4.14 8.42 -1.64
N PRO A 58 -4.54 7.20 -1.23
CA PRO A 58 -4.05 5.98 -1.86
C PRO A 58 -4.41 5.96 -3.34
N ILE A 59 -3.44 5.60 -4.17
CA ILE A 59 -3.64 5.43 -5.61
C ILE A 59 -4.22 4.05 -5.83
N ILE A 60 -5.49 3.99 -6.22
CA ILE A 60 -6.18 2.74 -6.56
C ILE A 60 -5.78 2.38 -7.99
N ARG A 61 -4.93 1.36 -8.14
CA ARG A 61 -4.49 0.84 -9.44
C ARG A 61 -4.98 -0.59 -9.59
N LEU A 62 -5.53 -0.91 -10.76
CA LEU A 62 -5.85 -2.29 -11.11
C LEU A 62 -4.57 -3.06 -11.44
N GLU A 63 -4.51 -4.32 -11.01
CA GLU A 63 -3.45 -5.24 -11.45
C GLU A 63 -3.55 -5.49 -12.96
N PRO A 64 -2.45 -5.81 -13.66
CA PRO A 64 -2.42 -5.89 -15.12
C PRO A 64 -3.43 -6.87 -15.72
N ASP A 65 -3.67 -7.98 -15.03
CA ASP A 65 -4.66 -9.01 -15.39
C ASP A 65 -6.10 -8.48 -15.27
N VAL A 66 -6.42 -7.75 -14.21
CA VAL A 66 -7.75 -7.15 -14.02
C VAL A 66 -7.98 -5.99 -14.97
N ALA A 67 -6.95 -5.18 -15.23
CA ALA A 67 -7.01 -4.03 -16.14
C ALA A 67 -7.31 -4.44 -17.60
N GLU A 68 -6.99 -5.68 -17.99
CA GLU A 68 -7.33 -6.22 -19.32
C GLU A 68 -8.86 -6.31 -19.52
N TYR A 69 -9.60 -6.61 -18.46
CA TYR A 69 -11.07 -6.75 -18.50
C TYR A 69 -11.81 -5.47 -18.09
N PHE A 70 -11.19 -4.64 -17.26
CA PHE A 70 -11.81 -3.45 -16.69
C PHE A 70 -10.99 -2.19 -17.05
N PRO A 71 -11.42 -1.40 -18.05
CA PRO A 71 -10.67 -0.24 -18.52
C PRO A 71 -10.65 0.93 -17.53
N ASP A 72 -11.66 1.03 -16.66
CA ASP A 72 -11.81 2.12 -15.71
C ASP A 72 -12.46 1.67 -14.39
N SER A 73 -12.46 2.59 -13.42
CA SER A 73 -13.06 2.37 -12.11
C SER A 73 -14.59 2.24 -12.14
N GLU A 74 -15.27 2.79 -13.14
CA GLU A 74 -16.73 2.74 -13.25
C GLU A 74 -17.18 1.32 -13.62
N SER A 75 -16.50 0.69 -14.57
CA SER A 75 -16.70 -0.69 -15.01
C SER A 75 -16.49 -1.69 -13.85
N VAL A 76 -15.42 -1.52 -13.08
CA VAL A 76 -15.16 -2.33 -11.87
C VAL A 76 -16.29 -2.19 -10.86
N ASN A 77 -16.67 -0.94 -10.55
CA ASN A 77 -17.69 -0.66 -9.56
C ASN A 77 -19.06 -1.21 -9.97
N ASN A 78 -19.39 -1.15 -11.26
CA ASN A 78 -20.62 -1.73 -11.78
C ASN A 78 -20.64 -3.26 -11.57
N ALA A 79 -19.56 -3.96 -11.96
CA ALA A 79 -19.47 -5.40 -11.78
C ALA A 79 -19.52 -5.84 -10.31
N LEU A 80 -18.87 -5.10 -9.40
CA LEU A 80 -18.95 -5.40 -7.97
C LEU A 80 -20.36 -5.17 -7.41
N ARG A 81 -21.05 -4.12 -7.85
CA ARG A 81 -22.43 -3.84 -7.45
C ARG A 81 -23.41 -4.88 -7.97
N THR A 82 -23.24 -5.33 -9.22
CA THR A 82 -24.08 -6.41 -9.77
C THR A 82 -23.87 -7.71 -8.99
N LEU A 83 -22.63 -8.03 -8.61
CA LEU A 83 -22.34 -9.18 -7.75
C LEU A 83 -23.00 -9.05 -6.38
N ILE A 84 -22.92 -7.88 -5.73
CA ILE A 84 -23.60 -7.62 -4.45
C ILE A 84 -25.11 -7.84 -4.57
N ALA A 85 -25.73 -7.39 -5.67
CA ALA A 85 -27.16 -7.55 -5.91
C ALA A 85 -27.58 -9.01 -6.17
N LEU A 86 -26.70 -9.80 -6.79
CA LEU A 86 -26.95 -11.21 -7.13
C LEU A 86 -26.68 -12.17 -5.97
N VAL A 87 -25.82 -11.78 -5.02
CA VAL A 87 -25.58 -12.57 -3.81
C VAL A 87 -26.81 -12.41 -2.91
N PRO A 88 -27.61 -13.48 -2.68
CA PRO A 88 -28.71 -13.40 -1.72
C PRO A 88 -28.14 -13.01 -0.38
N GLU A 89 -28.81 -12.11 0.36
CA GLU A 89 -28.42 -11.70 1.71
C GLU A 89 -28.26 -12.94 2.59
N LYS A 90 -27.06 -13.51 2.60
CA LYS A 90 -26.71 -14.58 3.50
C LYS A 90 -26.72 -13.90 4.85
N ARG A 91 -27.73 -14.21 5.67
CA ARG A 91 -27.78 -13.85 7.09
C ARG A 91 -26.56 -14.48 7.76
N ILE A 92 -25.42 -13.80 7.67
CA ILE A 92 -24.20 -14.13 8.39
C ILE A 92 -24.52 -13.76 9.85
N GLY A 93 -25.20 -14.65 10.58
CA GLY A 93 -25.61 -14.32 11.95
C GLY A 93 -26.44 -15.30 12.76
N GLU A 94 -26.99 -16.41 12.23
CA GLU A 94 -27.88 -17.28 13.02
C GLU A 94 -27.56 -18.78 12.94
N THR A 95 -26.30 -19.15 13.13
CA THR A 95 -25.98 -20.47 13.68
C THR A 95 -25.29 -20.29 15.03
N LYS A 96 -26.08 -19.89 16.04
CA LYS A 96 -25.71 -20.11 17.44
C LYS A 96 -25.64 -21.63 17.64
N ALA A 97 -24.47 -22.21 17.39
CA ALA A 97 -24.16 -23.57 17.76
C ALA A 97 -24.43 -23.71 19.27
N LYS A 98 -25.52 -24.39 19.60
CA LYS A 98 -25.86 -24.78 20.97
C LYS A 98 -24.80 -25.77 21.44
N TYR A 99 -23.67 -25.29 21.94
CA TYR A 99 -22.70 -26.13 22.63
C TYR A 99 -23.38 -26.71 23.88
N LYS A 100 -23.86 -27.95 23.78
CA LYS A 100 -24.19 -28.78 24.94
C LYS A 100 -22.88 -29.11 25.63
N VAL A 101 -22.55 -28.38 26.70
CA VAL A 101 -21.49 -28.79 27.63
C VAL A 101 -21.96 -30.08 28.28
N SER A 102 -21.36 -31.22 27.93
CA SER A 102 -21.58 -32.46 28.67
C SER A 102 -20.98 -32.26 30.07
N LYS A 103 -21.83 -32.32 31.10
CA LYS A 103 -21.36 -32.31 32.49
C LYS A 103 -20.54 -33.58 32.70
N LYS A 104 -19.23 -33.41 32.92
CA LYS A 104 -18.30 -34.48 33.28
C LYS A 104 -18.78 -35.12 34.59
N SER A 105 -18.99 -36.43 34.60
CA SER A 105 -19.42 -37.16 35.80
C SER A 105 -18.32 -37.13 36.86
N ALA A 106 -18.70 -36.79 38.11
CA ALA A 106 -17.80 -36.81 39.24
C ALA A 106 -17.35 -38.24 39.54
N LYS A 107 -16.03 -38.46 39.61
CA LYS A 107 -15.41 -39.74 39.94
C LYS A 107 -15.69 -40.04 41.42
N ARG A 108 -16.52 -41.04 41.72
CA ARG A 108 -16.70 -41.54 43.09
C ARG A 108 -15.43 -42.29 43.50
N VAL A 109 -14.71 -41.77 44.48
CA VAL A 109 -13.62 -42.48 45.14
C VAL A 109 -14.26 -43.43 46.15
N ALA A 110 -14.22 -44.73 45.87
CA ALA A 110 -14.58 -45.75 46.83
C ALA A 110 -13.32 -46.11 47.64
N ALA A 111 -13.37 -45.82 48.94
CA ALA A 111 -12.42 -46.30 49.93
C ALA A 111 -12.38 -47.83 49.93
N LYS A 112 -11.18 -48.42 50.04
CA LYS A 112 -11.05 -49.83 50.39
C LYS A 112 -10.01 -50.03 51.49
N LYS A 113 -10.54 -50.74 52.49
CA LYS A 113 -10.00 -51.41 53.66
C LYS A 113 -8.64 -52.06 53.45
#